data_AF-A0A953U765-F1
#
_entry.id   AF-A0A953U765-F1
#
_cell.length_a   1.000
_cell.length_b   1.000
_cell.length_c   1.000
_cell.angle_alpha   90.00
_cell.angle_beta   90.00
_cell.angle_gamma   90.00
#
_symmetry.space_group_name_H-M   'P 1'
#
loop_
_entity.id
_entity.type
_entity.pdbx_description
1 polymer ?
#
loop_
_entity_poly.entity_id
_entity_poly.type
_entity_poly.pdbx_seq_one_letter_code
_entity_poly.pdbx_strand_id
1 'polypeptide(L)'
;RRQPARTRVSFSPIGRAVSQGGLLQLTNGMIYGTTEGGGSINGGTIFSLDMGLGPFVRFVRNPAKVGQTFGILGQDLIDTTSVLLNGTPASFTVKSGTLLTAQVPGGATSGYVNVTTPSGTLTSNVPFRVIP
;
A
#
# COMPACT_ATOMS: atom_id res chain seq x y z
N ARG A 1 -22.97 3.40 -17.12
CA ARG A 1 -23.43 1.99 -17.15
C ARG A 1 -22.77 1.26 -15.99
N ARG A 2 -23.54 0.76 -15.01
CA ARG A 2 -23.03 0.10 -13.80
C ARG A 2 -22.72 -1.37 -14.14
N GLN A 3 -21.49 -1.82 -13.90
CA GLN A 3 -21.07 -3.22 -14.08
C GLN A 3 -20.93 -3.88 -12.70
N PRO A 4 -21.35 -5.15 -12.51
CA PRO A 4 -21.63 -5.70 -11.18
C PRO A 4 -20.35 -6.05 -10.40
N ALA A 5 -20.37 -5.77 -9.09
CA ALA A 5 -19.33 -6.15 -8.15
C ALA A 5 -19.15 -7.68 -8.11
N ARG A 6 -17.91 -8.14 -8.31
CA ARG A 6 -17.55 -9.57 -8.28
C ARG A 6 -16.90 -9.90 -6.94
N THR A 7 -17.68 -10.48 -6.04
CA THR A 7 -17.26 -10.91 -4.71
C THR A 7 -16.42 -12.20 -4.77
N ARG A 8 -15.14 -12.16 -4.37
CA ARG A 8 -14.36 -13.34 -3.94
C ARG A 8 -13.30 -12.94 -2.89
N VAL A 9 -13.11 -13.82 -1.90
CA VAL A 9 -12.05 -13.88 -0.84
C VAL A 9 -12.50 -13.44 0.56
N SER A 10 -12.46 -14.38 1.52
CA SER A 10 -12.68 -14.20 2.97
C SER A 10 -11.34 -13.98 3.71
N PHE A 11 -11.32 -13.15 4.76
CA PHE A 11 -10.17 -12.97 5.66
C PHE A 11 -10.60 -13.19 7.13
N SER A 12 -9.91 -14.08 7.85
CA SER A 12 -10.13 -14.32 9.30
C SER A 12 -9.31 -13.36 10.19
N PRO A 13 -9.82 -12.97 11.38
CA PRO A 13 -9.21 -11.98 12.25
C PRO A 13 -8.33 -12.61 13.34
N ILE A 14 -7.16 -12.01 13.61
CA ILE A 14 -6.48 -12.15 14.90
C ILE A 14 -6.41 -10.76 15.55
N GLY A 15 -7.05 -10.61 16.71
CA GLY A 15 -6.82 -9.49 17.64
C GLY A 15 -7.89 -8.39 17.68
N ARG A 16 -8.96 -8.63 18.45
CA ARG A 16 -9.94 -7.68 19.02
C ARG A 16 -9.94 -6.22 18.53
N ALA A 17 -10.82 -5.94 17.57
CA ALA A 17 -11.61 -4.71 17.51
C ALA A 17 -13.02 -5.11 17.06
N VAL A 18 -14.06 -4.73 17.79
CA VAL A 18 -15.44 -4.76 17.27
C VAL A 18 -15.49 -3.77 16.11
N SER A 19 -15.34 -4.27 14.88
CA SER A 19 -15.32 -3.45 13.67
C SER A 19 -16.62 -3.66 12.93
N GLN A 20 -17.50 -2.66 12.96
CA GLN A 20 -18.59 -2.54 12.00
C GLN A 20 -17.95 -2.30 10.62
N GLY A 21 -17.66 -3.38 9.89
CA GLY A 21 -17.14 -3.37 8.51
C GLY A 21 -15.87 -2.53 8.30
N GLY A 22 -14.69 -3.07 8.59
CA GLY A 22 -13.43 -2.37 8.32
C GLY A 22 -13.21 -2.13 6.83
N LEU A 23 -12.75 -0.92 6.47
CA LEU A 23 -12.31 -0.60 5.11
C LEU A 23 -10.80 -0.83 4.98
N LEU A 24 -10.39 -1.48 3.91
CA LEU A 24 -8.99 -1.68 3.53
C LEU A 24 -8.74 -1.10 2.15
N GLN A 25 -7.87 -0.10 2.06
CA GLN A 25 -7.38 0.40 0.78
C GLN A 25 -6.14 -0.41 0.35
N LEU A 26 -6.17 -0.93 -0.87
CA LEU A 26 -5.03 -1.60 -1.52
C LEU A 26 -4.21 -0.61 -2.36
N THR A 27 -2.97 -0.97 -2.68
CA THR A 27 -2.01 -0.10 -3.40
C THR A 27 -2.42 0.26 -4.83
N ASN A 28 -3.45 -0.41 -5.36
CA ASN A 28 -4.10 -0.05 -6.62
C ASN A 28 -5.16 1.06 -6.49
N GLY A 29 -5.35 1.63 -5.29
CA GLY A 29 -6.33 2.68 -5.03
C GLY A 29 -7.72 2.19 -4.61
N MET A 30 -8.02 0.91 -4.84
CA MET A 30 -9.33 0.31 -4.54
C MET A 30 -9.54 0.13 -3.03
N ILE A 31 -10.75 0.41 -2.57
CA ILE A 31 -11.18 0.19 -1.18
C ILE A 31 -12.02 -1.08 -1.12
N TYR A 32 -11.73 -1.95 -0.17
CA TYR A 32 -12.46 -3.18 0.09
C TYR A 32 -13.09 -3.12 1.48
N GLY A 33 -14.30 -3.65 1.61
CA GLY A 33 -15.01 -3.67 2.88
C GLY A 33 -15.91 -4.87 3.01
N THR A 34 -16.36 -5.09 4.24
CA THR A 34 -17.37 -6.09 4.57
C THR A 34 -18.59 -5.40 5.17
N THR A 35 -19.77 -5.98 4.95
CA THR A 35 -20.99 -5.59 5.66
C THR A 35 -21.31 -6.66 6.71
N GLU A 36 -21.84 -6.26 7.86
CA GLU A 36 -22.22 -7.19 8.94
C GLU A 36 -23.57 -7.87 8.66
N GLY A 37 -24.46 -7.19 7.93
CA GLY A 37 -25.78 -7.68 7.53
C GLY A 37 -26.03 -7.52 6.02
N GLY A 38 -27.07 -8.19 5.54
CA GLY A 38 -27.38 -8.36 4.12
C GLY A 38 -26.90 -9.70 3.55
N GLY A 39 -27.12 -9.91 2.25
CA GLY A 39 -26.85 -11.19 1.59
C GLY A 39 -27.92 -12.26 1.88
N SER A 40 -27.70 -13.47 1.35
CA SER A 40 -28.75 -14.51 1.28
C SER A 40 -29.19 -15.11 2.62
N ILE A 41 -28.49 -14.80 3.72
CA ILE A 41 -28.81 -15.28 5.08
C ILE A 41 -28.51 -14.22 6.15
N ASN A 42 -28.48 -12.94 5.77
CA ASN A 42 -28.05 -11.83 6.63
C ASN A 42 -26.63 -11.96 7.22
N GLY A 43 -25.77 -12.78 6.60
CA GLY A 43 -24.38 -13.03 7.04
C GLY A 43 -23.35 -12.05 6.52
N GLY A 44 -23.78 -10.96 5.86
CA GLY A 44 -22.90 -9.95 5.28
C GLY A 44 -22.44 -10.25 3.85
N THR A 45 -21.79 -9.27 3.24
CA THR A 45 -21.16 -9.37 1.91
C THR A 45 -19.78 -8.72 1.91
N ILE A 46 -18.98 -9.02 0.89
CA ILE A 46 -17.72 -8.30 0.61
C ILE A 46 -17.94 -7.47 -0.64
N PHE A 47 -17.54 -6.21 -0.58
CA PHE A 47 -17.62 -5.27 -1.68
C PHE A 47 -16.27 -4.61 -1.93
N SER A 48 -16.13 -4.06 -3.13
CA SER A 48 -15.06 -3.15 -3.50
C SER A 48 -15.65 -1.83 -4.00
N LEU A 49 -14.95 -0.74 -3.73
CA LEU A 49 -15.32 0.61 -4.13
C LEU A 49 -14.13 1.25 -4.85
N ASP A 50 -14.41 1.74 -6.06
CA ASP A 50 -13.52 2.62 -6.79
C ASP A 50 -13.95 4.07 -6.52
N MET A 51 -13.08 4.83 -5.86
CA MET A 51 -13.28 6.26 -5.58
C MET A 51 -12.43 7.16 -6.49
N GLY A 52 -11.79 6.61 -7.52
CA GLY A 52 -10.83 7.34 -8.35
C GLY A 52 -9.54 7.71 -7.62
N LEU A 53 -9.20 6.98 -6.53
CA LEU A 53 -7.94 7.17 -5.82
C LEU A 53 -6.80 6.59 -6.64
N GLY A 54 -5.73 7.36 -6.80
CA GLY A 54 -4.54 6.91 -7.51
C GLY A 54 -3.81 5.76 -6.80
N PRO A 55 -3.01 4.98 -7.54
CA PRO A 55 -2.15 3.97 -6.95
C PRO A 55 -1.08 4.62 -6.06
N PHE A 56 -0.65 3.87 -5.05
CA PHE A 56 0.31 4.35 -4.04
C PHE A 56 1.24 3.21 -3.60
N VAL A 57 2.27 3.54 -2.82
CA VAL A 57 3.14 2.53 -2.19
C VAL A 57 2.92 2.41 -0.69
N ARG A 58 3.13 1.21 -0.14
CA ARG A 58 3.01 0.92 1.29
C ARG A 58 4.28 0.27 1.80
N PHE A 59 4.70 0.62 3.00
CA PHE A 59 5.87 0.02 3.63
C PHE A 59 5.56 -1.36 4.22
N VAL A 60 6.49 -2.32 4.02
CA VAL A 60 6.51 -3.60 4.73
C VAL A 60 6.98 -3.39 6.18
N ARG A 61 7.96 -2.51 6.38
CA ARG A 61 8.45 -2.07 7.69
C ARG A 61 8.65 -0.56 7.72
N ASN A 62 8.20 0.06 8.81
CA ASN A 62 8.38 1.48 9.15
C ASN A 62 8.25 1.56 10.68
N PRO A 63 9.21 2.14 11.44
CA PRO A 63 10.42 2.89 11.05
C PRO A 63 11.65 2.02 10.68
N ALA A 64 12.73 2.65 10.20
CA ALA A 64 14.06 2.02 10.06
C ALA A 64 15.22 3.03 10.27
N LYS A 65 16.41 2.50 10.62
CA LYS A 65 17.64 3.30 10.77
C LYS A 65 18.30 3.61 9.43
N VAL A 66 19.11 4.67 9.38
CA VAL A 66 20.01 4.94 8.24
C VAL A 66 20.85 3.69 7.91
N GLY A 67 20.96 3.35 6.62
CA GLY A 67 21.66 2.16 6.14
C GLY A 67 20.86 0.86 6.18
N GLN A 68 19.70 0.81 6.85
CA GLN A 68 18.85 -0.38 6.86
C GLN A 68 17.98 -0.49 5.60
N THR A 69 17.72 -1.73 5.20
CA THR A 69 16.79 -2.05 4.11
C THR A 69 15.36 -2.20 4.61
N PHE A 70 14.42 -1.56 3.93
CA PHE A 70 12.98 -1.70 4.11
C PHE A 70 12.29 -2.13 2.81
N GLY A 71 11.17 -2.83 2.95
CA GLY A 71 10.36 -3.26 1.81
C GLY A 71 9.29 -2.25 1.46
N ILE A 72 8.99 -2.11 0.18
CA ILE A 72 7.96 -1.25 -0.39
C ILE A 72 7.07 -2.10 -1.29
N LEU A 73 5.78 -2.16 -0.95
CA LEU A 73 4.72 -2.80 -1.72
C LEU A 73 4.05 -1.77 -2.62
N GLY A 74 3.66 -2.17 -3.83
CA GLY A 74 3.04 -1.31 -4.82
C GLY A 74 2.45 -2.10 -5.98
N GLN A 75 2.21 -1.39 -7.09
CA GLN A 75 1.84 -1.96 -8.39
C GLN A 75 2.81 -1.43 -9.46
N ASP A 76 2.98 -2.15 -10.56
CA ASP A 76 3.79 -1.74 -11.72
C ASP A 76 5.26 -1.39 -11.39
N LEU A 77 5.86 -2.13 -10.46
CA LEU A 77 7.21 -1.82 -9.94
C LEU A 77 8.37 -2.36 -10.79
N ILE A 78 8.12 -3.14 -11.85
CA ILE A 78 9.17 -3.86 -12.61
C ILE A 78 10.25 -2.90 -13.13
N ASP A 79 9.82 -1.80 -13.74
CA ASP A 79 10.69 -0.84 -14.41
C ASP A 79 10.94 0.43 -13.58
N THR A 80 10.87 0.31 -12.25
CA THR A 80 11.12 1.43 -11.33
C THR A 80 12.48 2.08 -11.61
N THR A 81 12.51 3.39 -11.82
CA THR A 81 13.73 4.15 -12.13
C THR A 81 14.25 4.98 -10.95
N SER A 82 13.39 5.29 -9.97
CA SER A 82 13.80 6.09 -8.80
C SER A 82 13.00 5.78 -7.55
N VAL A 83 13.66 5.87 -6.40
CA VAL A 83 13.06 5.90 -5.06
C VAL A 83 13.65 7.08 -4.29
N LEU A 84 12.81 8.02 -3.90
CA LEU A 84 13.18 9.19 -3.11
C LEU A 84 12.54 9.11 -1.73
N LEU A 85 13.33 9.29 -0.67
CA LEU A 85 12.84 9.43 0.70
C LEU A 85 12.93 10.90 1.13
N ASN A 86 11.78 11.56 1.21
CA ASN A 86 11.68 13.00 1.43
C ASN A 86 12.62 13.83 0.53
N GLY A 87 12.67 13.47 -0.76
CA GLY A 87 13.57 14.09 -1.76
C GLY A 87 15.01 13.55 -1.78
N THR A 88 15.44 12.75 -0.81
CA THR A 88 16.78 12.14 -0.80
C THR A 88 16.78 10.81 -1.57
N PRO A 89 17.64 10.63 -2.60
CA PRO A 89 17.70 9.39 -3.35
C PRO A 89 18.11 8.19 -2.50
N ALA A 90 17.32 7.11 -2.56
CA ALA A 90 17.59 5.83 -1.92
C ALA A 90 18.07 4.80 -2.95
N SER A 91 19.08 4.00 -2.60
CA SER A 91 19.40 2.81 -3.38
C SER A 91 18.28 1.77 -3.24
N PHE A 92 17.95 1.07 -4.32
CA PHE A 92 16.85 0.11 -4.32
C PHE A 92 17.12 -1.10 -5.20
N THR A 93 16.31 -2.14 -5.00
CA THR A 93 16.29 -3.36 -5.81
C THR A 93 14.85 -3.78 -6.02
N VAL A 94 14.44 -3.87 -7.28
CA VAL A 94 13.13 -4.43 -7.65
C VAL A 94 13.16 -5.94 -7.43
N LYS A 95 12.17 -6.46 -6.68
CA LYS A 95 12.04 -7.91 -6.42
C LYS A 95 10.96 -8.55 -7.29
N SER A 96 9.88 -7.82 -7.55
CA SER A 96 8.79 -8.20 -8.44
C SER A 96 8.01 -6.95 -8.87
N GLY A 97 6.99 -7.11 -9.71
CA GLY A 97 6.07 -6.01 -10.05
C GLY A 97 5.25 -5.44 -8.88
N THR A 98 5.29 -6.09 -7.71
CA THR A 98 4.53 -5.67 -6.51
C THR A 98 5.40 -5.46 -5.27
N LEU A 99 6.71 -5.72 -5.37
CA LEU A 99 7.65 -5.57 -4.26
C LEU A 99 8.99 -5.02 -4.75
N LEU A 100 9.49 -3.99 -4.06
CA LEU A 100 10.89 -3.58 -4.13
C LEU A 100 11.46 -3.39 -2.71
N THR A 101 12.78 -3.41 -2.59
CA THR A 101 13.48 -3.09 -1.35
C THR A 101 14.31 -1.83 -1.55
N ALA A 102 14.31 -0.93 -0.58
CA ALA A 102 15.13 0.29 -0.59
C ALA A 102 15.96 0.39 0.69
N GLN A 103 17.13 1.02 0.60
CA GLN A 103 17.98 1.32 1.74
C GLN A 103 17.72 2.75 2.21
N VAL A 104 17.59 2.98 3.53
CA VAL A 104 17.51 4.34 4.06
C VAL A 104 18.83 5.08 3.78
N PRO A 105 18.84 6.16 2.98
CA PRO A 105 20.08 6.82 2.58
C PRO A 105 20.70 7.63 3.72
N GLY A 106 22.00 7.90 3.63
CA GLY A 106 22.69 8.82 4.53
C GLY A 106 22.15 10.25 4.40
N GLY A 107 21.90 10.93 5.53
CA GLY A 107 21.36 12.30 5.54
C GLY A 107 19.86 12.40 5.26
N ALA A 108 19.16 11.27 5.11
CA ALA A 108 17.73 11.28 4.85
C ALA A 108 16.92 11.75 6.07
N THR A 109 15.83 12.48 5.82
CA THR A 109 14.89 12.92 6.86
C THR A 109 13.57 12.17 6.72
N SER A 110 12.82 12.06 7.83
CA SER A 110 11.49 11.44 7.80
C SER A 110 10.56 12.18 6.85
N GLY A 111 9.75 11.45 6.09
CA GLY A 111 8.83 12.04 5.12
C GLY A 111 8.26 11.00 4.16
N TYR A 112 7.53 11.47 3.15
CA TYR A 112 6.94 10.58 2.16
C TYR A 112 8.01 9.95 1.25
N VAL A 113 7.69 8.75 0.77
CA VAL A 113 8.51 8.06 -0.23
C VAL A 113 7.82 8.19 -1.58
N ASN A 114 8.57 8.65 -2.58
CA ASN A 114 8.15 8.68 -3.97
C ASN A 114 8.88 7.60 -4.75
N VAL A 115 8.12 6.79 -5.49
CA VAL A 115 8.64 5.75 -6.37
C VAL A 115 8.25 6.11 -7.79
N THR A 116 9.24 6.30 -8.65
CA THR A 116 9.01 6.64 -10.06
C THR A 116 9.10 5.38 -10.91
N THR A 117 8.01 5.07 -11.61
CA THR A 117 7.90 4.04 -12.63
C THR A 117 7.63 4.70 -13.99
N PRO A 118 7.71 3.96 -15.11
CA PRO A 118 7.34 4.52 -16.41
C PRO A 118 5.86 4.91 -16.50
N SER A 119 4.99 4.29 -15.69
CA SER A 119 3.56 4.60 -15.64
C SER A 119 3.23 5.82 -14.78
N GLY A 120 4.15 6.28 -13.94
CA GLY A 120 3.96 7.49 -13.13
C GLY A 120 4.74 7.47 -11.82
N THR A 121 4.41 8.39 -10.92
CA THR A 121 4.99 8.44 -9.57
C THR A 121 3.99 7.94 -8.55
N LEU A 122 4.37 6.93 -7.78
CA LEU A 122 3.62 6.41 -6.66
C LEU A 122 4.15 7.06 -5.37
N THR A 123 3.26 7.72 -4.63
CA THR A 123 3.61 8.31 -3.32
C THR A 123 3.19 7.38 -2.20
N SER A 124 3.92 7.32 -1.09
CA SER A 124 3.52 6.51 0.05
C SER A 124 2.25 7.04 0.71
N ASN A 125 1.39 6.16 1.23
CA ASN A 125 0.15 6.59 1.90
C ASN A 125 0.38 7.15 3.32
N VAL A 126 1.57 6.92 3.89
CA VAL A 126 2.01 7.44 5.18
C VAL A 126 3.48 7.89 5.09
N PRO A 127 3.95 8.80 5.96
CA PRO A 127 5.36 9.15 6.01
C PRO A 127 6.21 7.99 6.54
N PHE A 128 7.40 7.82 5.97
CA PHE A 128 8.44 6.95 6.50
C PHE A 128 9.18 7.65 7.63
N ARG A 129 9.38 6.96 8.75
CA ARG A 129 10.11 7.48 9.91
C ARG A 129 11.55 6.95 9.90
N VAL A 130 12.49 7.86 9.66
CA VAL A 130 13.92 7.64 9.76
C VAL A 130 14.34 7.72 11.22
N ILE A 131 15.08 6.72 11.68
CA ILE A 131 15.77 6.74 12.97
C ILE A 131 17.23 7.12 12.69
N PRO A 132 17.74 8.24 13.25
CA PRO A 132 19.14 8.62 13.16
C PRO A 132 20.09 7.53 13.66
#